data_AF-A0A6F8T1V1-F1
#
_entry.id   AF-A0A6F8T1V1-F1
#
_cell.length_a   1.000
_cell.length_b   1.000
_cell.length_c   1.000
_cell.angle_alpha   90.00
_cell.angle_beta   90.00
_cell.angle_gamma   90.00
#
_symmetry.space_group_name_H-M   'P 1'
#
loop_
_entity.id
_entity.type
_entity.pdbx_description
1 polymer ?
#
loop_
_entity_poly.entity_id
_entity_poly.type
_entity_poly.pdbx_seq_one_letter_code
_entity_poly.pdbx_strand_id
1 'polypeptide(L)'
;MPDKRFKIVSSTIDQDQYDVAAQWAKTFLHNSTDDVAIKMSQLVMACVAMGDFKTRAYMSKSSELQAPSDQLTVADYLSHASRIILDYQDMSESNRAELLAYFPAPGETNTVFARSATHNVFRTERSVFEGKGVLLGVTGQLPSILKESRDFGVNIAMGGAGENNHYGKKISANGFSGHLYFHLNKEQNILLVGLEQSAPAASPLELLKGAKKYSEVEQQDTDQFGQGHSLIGASDTYTAAGSLYFSNPVYQAKLVLEKGCFPPEKYGAMKVIITDENWPAIKYYLERLRYIISTGSQEILTEQLLEKPTSAISYEKDFLSYIALNFDAYLKQIYQVFILQSESSADERILFEKLQTDLLVIIKKLQIGTLDSYDEFNLLVNQIATNPDTPEEYCQAIARISALFKLHLEIDPKLKQTQVTPEYQFGDITRTMLGKISGEEGYKFGDVTRFVVCCVTPTPSVPTASLSEQDKQEEPAKKTTGYRFGDYTRSLFGSGKTSETPEPPQDNINKPGF
;
A
#
# COMPACT_ATOMS: atom_id res chain seq x y z
N MET A 1 2.92 -10.20 24.39
CA MET A 1 1.62 -9.56 24.11
C MET A 1 1.14 -10.11 22.78
N PRO A 2 -0.18 -10.28 22.56
CA PRO A 2 -0.71 -10.64 21.24
C PRO A 2 -0.31 -9.58 20.21
N ASP A 3 0.16 -10.02 19.05
CA ASP A 3 0.52 -9.13 17.93
C ASP A 3 -0.73 -8.39 17.42
N LYS A 4 -0.58 -7.22 16.76
CA LYS A 4 -1.74 -6.50 16.23
C LYS A 4 -2.52 -7.29 15.17
N ARG A 5 -1.88 -8.25 14.49
CA ARG A 5 -2.58 -9.24 13.66
C ARG A 5 -3.62 -10.05 14.45
N PHE A 6 -3.38 -10.35 15.72
CA PHE A 6 -4.37 -11.00 16.60
C PHE A 6 -5.63 -10.15 16.74
N LYS A 7 -5.46 -8.86 17.07
CA LYS A 7 -6.59 -7.92 17.22
C LYS A 7 -7.48 -7.86 15.99
N ILE A 8 -6.91 -7.73 14.78
CA ILE A 8 -7.72 -7.60 13.55
C ILE A 8 -8.58 -8.84 13.30
N VAL A 9 -8.13 -10.03 13.72
CA VAL A 9 -8.89 -11.27 13.54
C VAL A 9 -9.92 -11.46 14.67
N SER A 10 -9.65 -11.02 15.91
CA SER A 10 -10.54 -11.19 17.07
C SER A 10 -11.49 -10.03 17.37
N SER A 11 -11.22 -8.80 16.91
CA SER A 11 -12.09 -7.63 17.08
C SER A 11 -13.37 -7.71 16.25
N THR A 12 -14.43 -7.01 16.69
CA THR A 12 -15.58 -6.64 15.86
C THR A 12 -15.23 -5.53 14.86
N ILE A 13 -16.06 -5.30 13.85
CA ILE A 13 -15.88 -4.16 12.94
C ILE A 13 -15.96 -2.83 13.67
N ASP A 14 -16.90 -2.65 14.60
CA ASP A 14 -17.02 -1.39 15.38
C ASP A 14 -15.74 -1.09 16.18
N GLN A 15 -15.08 -2.11 16.75
CA GLN A 15 -13.82 -1.93 17.45
C GLN A 15 -12.66 -1.61 16.49
N ASP A 16 -12.63 -2.20 15.30
CA ASP A 16 -11.63 -1.85 14.28
C ASP A 16 -11.82 -0.41 13.78
N GLN A 17 -13.06 0.01 13.50
CA GLN A 17 -13.39 1.41 13.11
C GLN A 17 -12.98 2.39 14.22
N TYR A 18 -13.25 2.06 15.49
CA TYR A 18 -12.78 2.85 16.64
C TYR A 18 -11.25 2.90 16.74
N ASP A 19 -10.55 1.76 16.61
CA ASP A 19 -9.08 1.71 16.69
C ASP A 19 -8.43 2.53 15.56
N VAL A 20 -9.03 2.55 14.36
CA VAL A 20 -8.63 3.40 13.22
C VAL A 20 -8.86 4.88 13.52
N ALA A 21 -10.05 5.27 13.98
CA ALA A 21 -10.37 6.64 14.35
C ALA A 21 -9.47 7.15 15.49
N ALA A 22 -9.25 6.34 16.54
CA ALA A 22 -8.37 6.66 17.65
C ALA A 22 -6.90 6.80 17.22
N GLN A 23 -6.45 6.04 16.20
CA GLN A 23 -5.11 6.23 15.62
C GLN A 23 -5.00 7.60 14.92
N TRP A 24 -6.00 8.02 14.14
CA TRP A 24 -6.02 9.36 13.54
C TRP A 24 -6.12 10.49 14.58
N ALA A 25 -6.91 10.30 15.63
CA ALA A 25 -6.98 11.25 16.74
C ALA A 25 -5.59 11.49 17.34
N LYS A 26 -4.83 10.42 17.60
CA LYS A 26 -3.44 10.53 18.08
C LYS A 26 -2.50 11.16 17.06
N THR A 27 -2.63 10.84 15.78
CA THR A 27 -1.89 11.50 14.70
C THR A 27 -2.09 13.01 14.76
N PHE A 28 -3.31 13.50 14.95
CA PHE A 28 -3.59 14.93 14.97
C PHE A 28 -3.25 15.64 16.28
N LEU A 29 -3.32 14.95 17.43
CA LEU A 29 -3.02 15.53 18.74
C LEU A 29 -1.52 15.63 19.05
N HIS A 30 -0.73 14.65 18.61
CA HIS A 30 0.68 14.53 19.01
C HIS A 30 1.67 14.94 17.91
N ASN A 31 1.22 15.31 16.71
CA ASN A 31 2.08 15.96 15.70
C ASN A 31 2.01 17.48 15.84
N SER A 32 3.00 18.18 15.27
CA SER A 32 2.98 19.65 15.23
C SER A 32 1.75 20.16 14.47
N THR A 33 1.07 21.17 15.02
CA THR A 33 -0.02 21.88 14.32
C THR A 33 0.47 22.58 13.06
N ASP A 34 1.78 22.79 12.90
CA ASP A 34 2.39 23.36 11.71
C ASP A 34 2.82 22.35 10.64
N ASP A 35 2.75 21.05 10.94
CA ASP A 35 3.12 19.99 10.00
C ASP A 35 2.20 20.00 8.75
N VAL A 36 2.83 20.03 7.56
CA VAL A 36 2.12 20.08 6.27
C VAL A 36 1.31 18.81 6.03
N ALA A 37 1.81 17.64 6.41
CA ALA A 37 1.08 16.38 6.28
C ALA A 37 -0.20 16.39 7.12
N ILE A 38 -0.13 16.95 8.33
CA ILE A 38 -1.27 17.08 9.24
C ILE A 38 -2.30 18.06 8.66
N LYS A 39 -1.87 19.25 8.21
CA LYS A 39 -2.76 20.23 7.56
C LYS A 39 -3.45 19.64 6.33
N MET A 40 -2.72 18.90 5.48
CA MET A 40 -3.26 18.17 4.33
C MET A 40 -4.28 17.12 4.75
N SER A 41 -3.96 16.22 5.70
CA SER A 41 -4.86 15.16 6.15
C SER A 41 -6.16 15.73 6.75
N GLN A 42 -6.06 16.77 7.58
CA GLN A 42 -7.22 17.45 8.15
C GLN A 42 -8.14 18.04 7.07
N LEU A 43 -7.57 18.64 6.01
CA LEU A 43 -8.36 19.16 4.89
C LEU A 43 -9.01 18.04 4.09
N VAL A 44 -8.27 17.00 3.69
CA VAL A 44 -8.82 15.87 2.93
C VAL A 44 -9.95 15.20 3.70
N MET A 45 -9.81 15.08 5.02
CA MET A 45 -10.85 14.60 5.92
C MET A 45 -12.11 15.47 5.89
N ALA A 46 -11.96 16.79 5.99
CA ALA A 46 -13.09 17.72 5.91
C ALA A 46 -13.79 17.67 4.54
N CYS A 47 -13.02 17.48 3.45
CA CYS A 47 -13.55 17.25 2.11
C CYS A 47 -14.37 15.94 2.03
N VAL A 48 -13.88 14.83 2.62
CA VAL A 48 -14.61 13.56 2.71
C VAL A 48 -15.88 13.70 3.55
N ALA A 49 -15.82 14.45 4.65
CA ALA A 49 -16.96 14.65 5.55
C ALA A 49 -18.08 15.49 4.94
N MET A 50 -17.74 16.62 4.30
CA MET A 50 -18.69 17.69 3.95
C MET A 50 -18.79 18.02 2.45
N GLY A 51 -17.95 17.44 1.60
CA GLY A 51 -18.03 17.62 0.15
C GLY A 51 -19.06 16.68 -0.50
N ASP A 52 -19.26 16.82 -1.81
CA ASP A 52 -20.01 15.83 -2.60
C ASP A 52 -19.10 14.60 -2.83
N PHE A 53 -18.93 13.83 -1.77
CA PHE A 53 -18.12 12.63 -1.75
C PHE A 53 -18.89 11.45 -2.34
N LYS A 54 -18.24 10.72 -3.25
CA LYS A 54 -18.77 9.57 -3.98
C LYS A 54 -17.76 8.44 -4.02
N THR A 55 -18.24 7.21 -3.95
CA THR A 55 -17.43 6.00 -3.94
C THR A 55 -17.97 4.92 -4.88
N ARG A 56 -17.13 3.98 -5.28
CA ARG A 56 -17.55 2.70 -5.89
C ARG A 56 -17.09 1.58 -4.98
N ALA A 57 -18.04 0.85 -4.39
CA ALA A 57 -17.74 -0.29 -3.53
C ALA A 57 -17.09 -1.43 -4.33
N TYR A 58 -16.18 -2.17 -3.70
CA TYR A 58 -15.63 -3.40 -4.26
C TYR A 58 -16.74 -4.40 -4.54
N MET A 59 -16.65 -5.08 -5.69
CA MET A 59 -17.69 -5.96 -6.23
C MET A 59 -19.05 -5.29 -6.50
N SER A 60 -19.12 -3.96 -6.61
CA SER A 60 -20.33 -3.28 -7.10
C SER A 60 -20.73 -3.76 -8.50
N LYS A 61 -22.04 -3.93 -8.77
CA LYS A 61 -22.54 -4.17 -10.13
C LYS A 61 -22.45 -2.94 -11.04
N SER A 62 -22.28 -1.74 -10.47
CA SER A 62 -22.18 -0.49 -11.21
C SER A 62 -20.71 -0.05 -11.35
N SER A 63 -20.32 0.36 -12.56
CA SER A 63 -19.05 1.02 -12.84
C SER A 63 -18.97 2.46 -12.31
N GLU A 64 -20.11 3.06 -11.99
CA GLU A 64 -20.22 4.46 -11.60
C GLU A 64 -19.87 4.72 -10.14
N LEU A 65 -19.46 5.96 -9.86
CA LEU A 65 -19.31 6.46 -8.50
C LEU A 65 -20.68 6.85 -7.95
N GLN A 66 -21.05 6.27 -6.81
CA GLN A 66 -22.32 6.46 -6.11
C GLN A 66 -22.11 7.13 -4.75
N ALA A 67 -23.17 7.42 -4.01
CA ALA A 67 -23.05 7.89 -2.63
C ALA A 67 -22.31 6.85 -1.75
N PRO A 68 -21.49 7.29 -0.76
CA PRO A 68 -20.83 6.40 0.18
C PRO A 68 -21.84 5.62 1.03
N SER A 69 -21.41 4.47 1.54
CA SER A 69 -22.20 3.67 2.47
C SER A 69 -22.28 4.37 3.82
N ASP A 70 -23.47 4.41 4.40
CA ASP A 70 -23.66 4.88 5.77
C ASP A 70 -23.07 3.93 6.84
N GLN A 71 -22.42 2.82 6.44
CA GLN A 71 -21.78 1.89 7.37
C GLN A 71 -20.29 2.19 7.62
N LEU A 72 -19.70 3.09 6.83
CA LEU A 72 -18.30 3.50 6.93
C LEU A 72 -18.18 4.95 7.40
N THR A 73 -17.15 5.22 8.19
CA THR A 73 -16.86 6.51 8.82
C THR A 73 -15.94 7.37 7.96
N VAL A 74 -15.83 8.65 8.28
CA VAL A 74 -14.86 9.56 7.67
C VAL A 74 -13.42 9.05 7.89
N ALA A 75 -13.12 8.50 9.07
CA ALA A 75 -11.83 7.87 9.35
C ALA A 75 -11.57 6.63 8.47
N ASP A 76 -12.57 5.79 8.22
CA ASP A 76 -12.45 4.63 7.33
C ASP A 76 -12.04 5.05 5.91
N TYR A 77 -12.75 6.02 5.34
CA TYR A 77 -12.49 6.50 3.97
C TYR A 77 -11.13 7.18 3.82
N LEU A 78 -10.69 7.98 4.82
CA LEU A 78 -9.34 8.56 4.80
C LEU A 78 -8.24 7.51 5.01
N SER A 79 -8.53 6.47 5.77
CA SER A 79 -7.60 5.36 6.03
C SER A 79 -7.52 4.36 4.90
N HIS A 80 -8.25 4.54 3.79
CA HIS A 80 -8.37 3.53 2.75
C HIS A 80 -7.14 3.46 1.83
N ALA A 81 -6.80 2.24 1.38
CA ALA A 81 -5.68 1.99 0.46
C ALA A 81 -5.92 2.45 -1.00
N SER A 82 -6.95 3.26 -1.22
CA SER A 82 -7.22 3.93 -2.51
C SER A 82 -6.94 5.40 -2.33
N ARG A 83 -6.52 6.08 -3.40
CA ARG A 83 -6.37 7.52 -3.36
C ARG A 83 -7.74 8.20 -3.47
N ILE A 84 -7.88 9.34 -2.80
CA ILE A 84 -9.05 10.22 -2.87
C ILE A 84 -8.77 11.25 -3.96
N ILE A 85 -9.66 11.33 -4.95
CA ILE A 85 -9.64 12.39 -5.96
C ILE A 85 -10.40 13.59 -5.40
N LEU A 86 -9.76 14.75 -5.34
CA LEU A 86 -10.42 16.04 -5.11
C LEU A 86 -10.62 16.72 -6.47
N ASP A 87 -11.87 16.83 -6.89
CA ASP A 87 -12.33 17.52 -8.10
C ASP A 87 -12.79 18.93 -7.72
N TYR A 88 -12.04 19.95 -8.16
CA TYR A 88 -12.25 21.36 -7.77
C TYR A 88 -12.47 22.28 -8.98
N GLN A 89 -12.96 21.72 -10.11
CA GLN A 89 -13.22 22.49 -11.33
C GLN A 89 -14.25 23.62 -11.10
N ASP A 90 -15.22 23.39 -10.22
CA ASP A 90 -16.40 24.23 -9.97
C ASP A 90 -16.22 25.17 -8.76
N MET A 91 -14.96 25.40 -8.35
CA MET A 91 -14.59 26.43 -7.35
C MET A 91 -14.11 27.71 -8.04
N SER A 92 -14.51 28.87 -7.52
CA SER A 92 -13.93 30.18 -7.82
C SER A 92 -12.41 30.21 -7.64
N GLU A 93 -11.74 31.13 -8.33
CA GLU A 93 -10.28 31.28 -8.27
C GLU A 93 -9.77 31.54 -6.85
N SER A 94 -10.48 32.33 -6.04
CA SER A 94 -10.14 32.60 -4.64
C SER A 94 -10.24 31.36 -3.75
N ASN A 95 -11.33 30.60 -3.86
CA ASN A 95 -11.51 29.39 -3.04
C ASN A 95 -10.58 28.26 -3.51
N ARG A 96 -10.28 28.19 -4.82
CA ARG A 96 -9.28 27.28 -5.39
C ARG A 96 -7.88 27.62 -4.89
N ALA A 97 -7.51 28.90 -4.79
CA ALA A 97 -6.24 29.30 -4.20
C ALA A 97 -6.16 28.94 -2.71
N GLU A 98 -7.25 29.10 -1.95
CA GLU A 98 -7.36 28.70 -0.55
C GLU A 98 -7.20 27.18 -0.36
N LEU A 99 -7.86 26.37 -1.20
CA LEU A 99 -7.70 24.90 -1.23
C LEU A 99 -6.25 24.51 -1.53
N LEU A 100 -5.66 25.08 -2.59
CA LEU A 100 -4.32 24.72 -3.06
C LEU A 100 -3.19 25.19 -2.13
N ALA A 101 -3.43 26.16 -1.24
CA ALA A 101 -2.48 26.57 -0.21
C ALA A 101 -2.11 25.44 0.78
N TYR A 102 -2.96 24.40 0.88
CA TYR A 102 -2.68 23.20 1.68
C TYR A 102 -1.75 22.20 0.97
N PHE A 103 -1.54 22.35 -0.34
CA PHE A 103 -0.73 21.44 -1.16
C PHE A 103 0.45 22.20 -1.79
N PRO A 104 1.40 22.69 -0.96
CA PRO A 104 2.52 23.49 -1.45
C PRO A 104 3.46 22.66 -2.33
N ALA A 105 4.14 23.34 -3.25
CA ALA A 105 5.26 22.75 -3.97
C ALA A 105 6.46 22.49 -3.02
N PRO A 106 7.35 21.54 -3.34
CA PRO A 106 8.60 21.32 -2.62
C PRO A 106 9.40 22.62 -2.46
N GLY A 107 9.92 22.87 -1.26
CA GLY A 107 10.72 24.06 -0.97
C GLY A 107 11.44 23.96 0.36
N GLU A 108 12.49 24.76 0.54
CA GLU A 108 13.39 24.72 1.72
C GLU A 108 12.66 24.97 3.06
N THR A 109 11.49 25.60 3.02
CA THR A 109 10.67 25.94 4.18
C THR A 109 9.60 24.89 4.53
N ASN A 110 9.50 23.79 3.78
CA ASN A 110 8.49 22.75 4.00
C ASN A 110 9.07 21.32 3.88
N THR A 111 8.26 20.33 4.27
CA THR A 111 8.62 18.91 4.28
C THR A 111 8.17 18.16 3.02
N VAL A 112 7.67 18.86 2.00
CA VAL A 112 7.20 18.26 0.74
C VAL A 112 8.38 18.04 -0.20
N PHE A 113 8.42 16.87 -0.83
CA PHE A 113 9.46 16.49 -1.80
C PHE A 113 8.84 15.94 -3.08
N ALA A 114 9.53 16.15 -4.21
CA ALA A 114 9.14 15.59 -5.49
C ALA A 114 9.32 14.06 -5.49
N ARG A 115 8.44 13.36 -6.23
CA ARG A 115 8.42 11.90 -6.33
C ARG A 115 8.27 11.41 -7.76
N SER A 116 8.64 10.15 -7.98
CA SER A 116 8.34 9.43 -9.20
C SER A 116 6.93 8.81 -9.11
N ALA A 117 6.05 9.23 -10.02
CA ALA A 117 4.66 8.78 -10.10
C ALA A 117 4.52 7.25 -10.24
N THR A 118 3.84 6.59 -9.31
CA THR A 118 3.29 5.23 -9.51
C THR A 118 1.81 5.27 -9.90
N HIS A 119 1.14 6.36 -9.54
CA HIS A 119 -0.24 6.72 -9.81
C HIS A 119 -0.30 8.12 -10.46
N ASN A 120 -1.44 8.51 -11.01
CA ASN A 120 -1.77 9.90 -11.37
C ASN A 120 -3.28 10.06 -11.57
N VAL A 121 -3.74 11.29 -11.78
CA VAL A 121 -5.15 11.56 -12.09
C VAL A 121 -5.29 12.53 -13.27
N PHE A 122 -6.21 12.20 -14.18
CA PHE A 122 -6.50 13.00 -15.37
C PHE A 122 -8.01 13.19 -15.58
N ARG A 123 -8.38 14.36 -16.11
CA ARG A 123 -9.73 14.62 -16.63
C ARG A 123 -9.76 14.40 -18.14
N THR A 124 -10.84 13.79 -18.60
CA THR A 124 -11.27 13.76 -20.01
C THR A 124 -12.61 14.50 -20.13
N GLU A 125 -13.09 14.74 -21.34
CA GLU A 125 -14.41 15.36 -21.58
C GLU A 125 -15.58 14.63 -20.91
N ARG A 126 -15.43 13.34 -20.59
CA ARG A 126 -16.51 12.48 -20.07
C ARG A 126 -16.37 12.09 -18.61
N SER A 127 -15.14 12.03 -18.09
CA SER A 127 -14.86 11.48 -16.77
C SER A 127 -13.44 11.78 -16.28
N VAL A 128 -13.25 11.64 -14.97
CA VAL A 128 -11.94 11.69 -14.30
C VAL A 128 -11.46 10.25 -14.05
N PHE A 129 -10.19 9.98 -14.32
CA PHE A 129 -9.58 8.65 -14.19
C PHE A 129 -8.32 8.70 -13.34
N GLU A 130 -8.13 7.69 -12.50
CA GLU A 130 -6.83 7.38 -11.89
C GLU A 130 -6.03 6.46 -12.81
N GLY A 131 -4.82 6.88 -13.20
CA GLY A 131 -3.89 6.05 -13.98
C GLY A 131 -2.88 5.34 -13.08
N LYS A 132 -2.50 4.12 -13.46
CA LYS A 132 -1.41 3.34 -12.85
C LYS A 132 -0.48 2.82 -13.94
N GLY A 133 0.84 2.89 -13.75
CA GLY A 133 1.76 2.40 -14.77
C GLY A 133 3.22 2.32 -14.36
N VAL A 134 3.88 1.21 -14.71
CA VAL A 134 5.34 1.03 -14.55
C VAL A 134 6.12 2.09 -15.33
N LEU A 135 5.63 2.49 -16.51
CA LEU A 135 6.22 3.55 -17.32
C LEU A 135 6.17 4.93 -16.62
N LEU A 136 5.17 5.18 -15.77
CA LEU A 136 5.09 6.43 -15.00
C LEU A 136 6.25 6.52 -14.01
N GLY A 137 6.58 5.43 -13.32
CA GLY A 137 7.69 5.37 -12.38
C GLY A 137 9.04 5.68 -13.03
N VAL A 138 9.25 5.21 -14.27
CA VAL A 138 10.46 5.55 -15.06
C VAL A 138 10.43 7.01 -15.50
N THR A 139 9.31 7.52 -16.03
CA THR A 139 9.24 8.92 -16.49
C THR A 139 9.16 9.95 -15.35
N GLY A 140 8.94 9.52 -14.11
CA GLY A 140 9.05 10.32 -12.88
C GLY A 140 10.46 10.33 -12.28
N GLN A 141 11.42 9.63 -12.89
CA GLN A 141 12.85 9.72 -12.57
C GLN A 141 13.63 10.57 -13.59
N LEU A 142 12.94 11.14 -14.58
CA LEU A 142 13.55 12.09 -15.51
C LEU A 142 13.95 13.39 -14.78
N PRO A 143 15.05 14.07 -15.21
CA PRO A 143 15.45 15.34 -14.64
C PRO A 143 14.30 16.37 -14.63
N SER A 144 14.16 17.12 -13.54
CA SER A 144 13.12 18.15 -13.36
C SER A 144 13.12 19.27 -14.42
N ILE A 145 14.21 19.42 -15.18
CA ILE A 145 14.29 20.29 -16.36
C ILE A 145 13.36 19.83 -17.50
N LEU A 146 12.96 18.56 -17.55
CA LEU A 146 12.15 17.99 -18.63
C LEU A 146 10.65 17.82 -18.29
N LYS A 147 10.25 18.10 -17.05
CA LYS A 147 8.86 18.01 -16.59
C LYS A 147 8.61 18.94 -15.40
N GLU A 148 7.50 19.66 -15.41
CA GLU A 148 6.90 20.10 -14.15
C GLU A 148 6.53 18.86 -13.33
N SER A 149 7.09 18.76 -12.12
CA SER A 149 6.69 17.71 -11.19
C SER A 149 5.26 17.97 -10.77
N ARG A 150 4.40 16.96 -10.96
CA ARG A 150 3.02 16.93 -10.45
C ARG A 150 2.88 15.99 -9.26
N ASP A 151 3.96 15.30 -8.92
CA ASP A 151 3.98 14.10 -8.09
C ASP A 151 4.83 14.37 -6.86
N PHE A 152 4.17 14.37 -5.71
CA PHE A 152 4.74 14.89 -4.48
C PHE A 152 4.51 13.93 -3.33
N GLY A 153 5.34 14.07 -2.30
CA GLY A 153 5.22 13.32 -1.08
C GLY A 153 5.54 14.16 0.16
N VAL A 154 4.91 13.81 1.28
CA VAL A 154 5.27 14.30 2.61
C VAL A 154 5.20 13.15 3.62
N ASN A 155 6.17 13.03 4.52
CA ASN A 155 6.15 12.00 5.57
C ASN A 155 5.25 12.42 6.73
N ILE A 156 4.63 11.44 7.41
CA ILE A 156 3.72 11.69 8.54
C ILE A 156 4.06 10.78 9.72
N ALA A 157 4.09 11.31 10.95
CA ALA A 157 4.24 10.50 12.16
C ALA A 157 2.88 9.90 12.57
N MET A 158 2.42 8.94 11.77
CA MET A 158 1.13 8.28 11.96
C MET A 158 1.06 7.53 13.30
N GLY A 159 0.03 7.83 14.10
CA GLY A 159 -0.09 7.41 15.50
C GLY A 159 0.45 8.42 16.52
N GLY A 160 1.02 9.55 16.07
CA GLY A 160 1.50 10.65 16.92
C GLY A 160 3.02 10.76 17.00
N ALA A 161 3.60 11.96 16.87
CA ALA A 161 5.04 12.13 17.00
C ALA A 161 5.50 11.96 18.47
N GLY A 162 6.58 11.21 18.68
CA GLY A 162 7.10 10.91 20.02
C GLY A 162 6.29 9.88 20.83
N GLU A 163 5.13 9.44 20.32
CA GLU A 163 4.36 8.35 20.90
C GLU A 163 5.04 7.00 20.71
N ASN A 164 4.65 6.01 21.52
CA ASN A 164 5.15 4.65 21.43
C ASN A 164 4.30 3.82 20.46
N ASN A 165 4.95 3.16 19.51
CA ASN A 165 4.36 2.16 18.64
C ASN A 165 4.09 0.84 19.40
N HIS A 166 3.50 -0.16 18.73
CA HIS A 166 3.12 -1.43 19.37
C HIS A 166 4.27 -2.16 20.09
N TYR A 167 5.51 -2.03 19.62
CA TYR A 167 6.71 -2.62 20.22
C TYR A 167 7.53 -1.63 21.05
N GLY A 168 6.94 -0.49 21.42
CA GLY A 168 7.61 0.52 22.25
C GLY A 168 8.62 1.40 21.52
N LYS A 169 8.66 1.39 20.17
CA LYS A 169 9.51 2.29 19.39
C LYS A 169 8.87 3.66 19.25
N LYS A 170 9.67 4.72 19.20
CA LYS A 170 9.22 6.11 19.04
C LYS A 170 8.80 6.40 17.60
N ILE A 171 7.56 6.86 17.45
CA ILE A 171 6.97 7.24 16.16
C ILE A 171 7.52 8.62 15.75
N SER A 172 7.96 8.77 14.50
CA SER A 172 8.46 10.03 13.93
C SER A 172 8.12 10.13 12.43
N ALA A 173 8.16 11.34 11.85
CA ALA A 173 7.89 11.59 10.43
C ALA A 173 9.07 11.18 9.52
N ASN A 174 9.68 10.03 9.80
CA ASN A 174 10.90 9.53 9.16
C ASN A 174 10.65 8.74 7.86
N GLY A 175 9.39 8.61 7.43
CA GLY A 175 8.96 7.82 6.26
C GLY A 175 8.65 6.36 6.57
N PHE A 176 9.01 5.87 7.77
CA PHE A 176 8.61 4.54 8.24
C PHE A 176 7.25 4.58 8.94
N SER A 177 6.93 5.62 9.72
CA SER A 177 5.59 5.70 10.35
C SER A 177 4.47 5.75 9.31
N GLY A 178 4.57 6.66 8.35
CA GLY A 178 3.71 6.69 7.17
C GLY A 178 4.13 7.79 6.19
N HIS A 179 3.46 7.80 5.04
CA HIS A 179 3.69 8.75 3.97
C HIS A 179 2.36 9.20 3.33
N LEU A 180 2.26 10.47 2.91
CA LEU A 180 1.17 10.99 2.07
C LEU A 180 1.72 11.37 0.69
N TYR A 181 1.26 10.66 -0.34
CA TYR A 181 1.48 11.03 -1.73
C TYR A 181 0.36 11.93 -2.23
N PHE A 182 0.69 12.85 -3.14
CA PHE A 182 -0.32 13.56 -3.93
C PHE A 182 0.10 13.83 -5.38
N HIS A 183 -0.88 13.78 -6.28
CA HIS A 183 -0.76 14.19 -7.69
C HIS A 183 -1.53 15.49 -7.93
N LEU A 184 -0.84 16.61 -8.14
CA LEU A 184 -1.45 17.92 -8.35
C LEU A 184 -1.44 18.30 -9.85
N ASN A 185 -2.62 18.28 -10.48
CA ASN A 185 -2.82 18.56 -11.89
C ASN A 185 -3.72 19.81 -12.03
N LYS A 186 -3.08 20.98 -11.91
CA LYS A 186 -3.74 22.30 -11.81
C LYS A 186 -4.52 22.64 -13.07
N GLU A 187 -4.00 22.26 -14.23
CA GLU A 187 -4.56 22.56 -15.54
C GLU A 187 -5.90 21.86 -15.79
N GLN A 188 -6.14 20.75 -15.08
CA GLN A 188 -7.40 19.99 -15.16
C GLN A 188 -8.29 20.14 -13.91
N ASN A 189 -7.87 20.98 -12.96
CA ASN A 189 -8.53 21.26 -11.69
C ASN A 189 -8.87 19.99 -10.89
N ILE A 190 -7.87 19.12 -10.76
CA ILE A 190 -7.95 17.86 -10.02
C ILE A 190 -6.68 17.64 -9.20
N LEU A 191 -6.85 16.90 -8.11
CA LEU A 191 -5.80 16.49 -7.19
C LEU A 191 -6.09 15.06 -6.74
N LEU A 192 -5.06 14.23 -6.66
CA LEU A 192 -5.12 12.89 -6.07
C LEU A 192 -4.37 12.94 -4.74
N VAL A 193 -4.91 12.40 -3.66
CA VAL A 193 -4.18 12.27 -2.37
C VAL A 193 -4.35 10.87 -1.81
N GLY A 194 -3.31 10.28 -1.24
CA GLY A 194 -3.44 9.01 -0.52
C GLY A 194 -2.27 8.73 0.42
N LEU A 195 -2.53 7.93 1.44
CA LEU A 195 -1.47 7.34 2.27
C LEU A 195 -0.69 6.32 1.43
N GLU A 196 0.64 6.28 1.55
CA GLU A 196 1.50 5.27 0.93
C GLU A 196 2.30 4.46 1.95
N GLN A 197 2.72 3.28 1.53
CA GLN A 197 3.57 2.34 2.29
C GLN A 197 5.01 2.86 2.29
N SER A 198 5.86 2.34 1.41
CA SER A 198 7.25 2.74 1.34
C SER A 198 7.39 4.18 0.83
N ALA A 199 8.36 4.89 1.40
CA ALA A 199 9.02 5.95 0.68
C ALA A 199 9.99 5.32 -0.35
N PRO A 200 9.70 5.34 -1.68
CA PRO A 200 10.79 5.28 -2.65
C PRO A 200 11.79 6.38 -2.31
N ALA A 201 13.08 6.06 -2.51
CA ALA A 201 14.19 6.93 -2.16
C ALA A 201 13.93 8.39 -2.61
N ALA A 202 14.02 9.35 -1.69
CA ALA A 202 13.70 10.76 -1.94
C ALA A 202 14.71 11.42 -2.90
N SER A 203 15.78 10.70 -3.24
CA SER A 203 16.68 11.04 -4.35
C SER A 203 17.33 9.77 -4.94
N PRO A 204 17.86 9.84 -6.18
CA PRO A 204 18.77 8.82 -6.71
C PRO A 204 20.01 8.59 -5.83
N LEU A 205 20.40 9.57 -5.00
CA LEU A 205 21.52 9.45 -4.08
C LEU A 205 21.18 8.54 -2.89
N GLU A 206 19.97 8.60 -2.35
CA GLU A 206 19.47 7.65 -1.35
C GLU A 206 19.29 6.24 -1.94
N LEU A 207 18.86 6.15 -3.21
CA LEU A 207 18.78 4.86 -3.92
C LEU A 207 20.16 4.17 -4.02
N LEU A 208 21.23 4.95 -4.18
CA LEU A 208 22.61 4.47 -4.30
C LEU A 208 23.33 4.28 -2.96
N LYS A 209 23.00 5.07 -1.92
CA LYS A 209 23.67 5.02 -0.60
C LYS A 209 22.90 4.24 0.46
N GLY A 210 21.66 3.84 0.17
CA GLY A 210 20.71 3.32 1.14
C GLY A 210 19.99 4.44 1.90
N ALA A 211 18.84 4.10 2.48
CA ALA A 211 18.05 5.02 3.29
C ALA A 211 18.83 5.51 4.53
N LYS A 212 18.50 6.72 4.99
CA LYS A 212 19.00 7.25 6.26
C LYS A 212 18.69 6.28 7.40
N LYS A 213 19.70 5.94 8.19
CA LYS A 213 19.54 5.20 9.45
C LYS A 213 19.18 6.16 10.58
N TYR A 214 18.27 5.71 11.43
CA TYR A 214 17.75 6.37 12.62
C TYR A 214 18.24 5.67 13.89
N SER A 215 17.91 6.19 15.06
CA SER A 215 18.26 5.56 16.32
C SER A 215 17.47 4.27 16.56
N GLU A 216 18.04 3.29 17.27
CA GLU A 216 17.36 2.02 17.56
C GLU A 216 16.08 2.19 18.43
N VAL A 217 15.89 3.36 19.05
CA VAL A 217 14.69 3.69 19.82
C VAL A 217 13.57 4.27 18.95
N GLU A 218 13.87 4.79 17.76
CA GLU A 218 12.88 5.23 16.77
C GLU A 218 12.30 4.05 15.99
N GLN A 219 11.12 4.25 15.38
CA GLN A 219 10.55 3.26 14.48
C GLN A 219 11.35 3.21 13.17
N GLN A 220 12.19 2.19 13.06
CA GLN A 220 12.85 1.75 11.84
C GLN A 220 12.94 0.22 11.87
N ASP A 221 12.74 -0.46 10.73
CA ASP A 221 12.85 -1.92 10.56
C ASP A 221 12.03 -2.77 11.57
N THR A 222 11.09 -2.14 12.28
CA THR A 222 10.27 -2.67 13.38
C THR A 222 8.84 -2.20 13.19
N ASP A 223 8.29 -2.73 12.12
CA ASP A 223 6.96 -2.48 11.60
C ASP A 223 5.91 -3.25 12.36
N GLN A 224 4.75 -2.65 12.59
CA GLN A 224 3.70 -3.26 13.42
C GLN A 224 3.09 -4.55 12.81
N PHE A 225 3.55 -4.97 11.62
CA PHE A 225 2.92 -5.97 10.75
C PHE A 225 3.86 -6.72 9.77
N GLY A 226 5.19 -6.53 9.80
CA GLY A 226 6.15 -7.20 8.91
C GLY A 226 6.47 -6.52 7.57
N GLN A 227 6.09 -5.24 7.36
CA GLN A 227 6.19 -4.54 6.07
C GLN A 227 6.44 -3.00 6.09
N GLY A 228 7.07 -2.44 7.12
CA GLY A 228 7.55 -1.05 7.20
C GLY A 228 6.86 -0.05 8.16
N HIS A 229 5.61 -0.26 8.62
CA HIS A 229 4.72 0.87 9.00
C HIS A 229 4.07 0.92 10.40
N SER A 230 3.55 2.12 10.77
CA SER A 230 2.89 2.39 12.07
C SER A 230 1.36 2.42 12.06
N LEU A 231 0.70 2.49 10.89
CA LEU A 231 -0.74 2.22 10.78
C LEU A 231 -1.07 0.87 11.42
N ILE A 232 -2.30 0.70 11.92
CA ILE A 232 -2.83 -0.62 12.29
C ILE A 232 -3.05 -1.43 10.99
N GLY A 233 -1.94 -1.87 10.39
CA GLY A 233 -1.95 -2.90 9.38
C GLY A 233 -0.76 -3.02 8.43
N ALA A 234 -0.60 -4.24 7.90
CA ALA A 234 0.22 -4.61 6.75
C ALA A 234 -0.35 -4.07 5.41
N SER A 235 0.49 -3.52 4.52
CA SER A 235 0.11 -3.15 3.15
C SER A 235 0.67 -4.15 2.14
N ASP A 236 -0.16 -4.62 1.21
CA ASP A 236 0.29 -5.61 0.21
C ASP A 236 1.51 -5.14 -0.59
N THR A 237 2.35 -6.10 -1.00
CA THR A 237 3.65 -5.85 -1.64
C THR A 237 3.57 -5.22 -3.04
N TYR A 238 2.38 -4.80 -3.51
CA TYR A 238 2.10 -4.43 -4.89
C TYR A 238 1.35 -3.10 -5.07
N THR A 239 0.96 -2.44 -3.98
CA THR A 239 0.71 -1.00 -3.96
C THR A 239 1.23 -0.40 -2.67
N ALA A 240 2.07 0.63 -2.80
CA ALA A 240 2.34 1.51 -1.67
C ALA A 240 1.08 2.35 -1.40
N ALA A 241 0.10 1.80 -0.67
CA ALA A 241 -1.12 2.52 -0.31
C ALA A 241 -1.64 2.04 1.04
N GLY A 242 -1.66 2.95 2.02
CA GLY A 242 -1.89 2.59 3.42
C GLY A 242 -3.33 2.23 3.72
N SER A 243 -3.68 0.94 3.65
CA SER A 243 -4.65 0.30 4.55
C SER A 243 -4.52 -1.22 4.49
N LEU A 244 -4.23 -1.86 5.63
CA LEU A 244 -4.50 -3.30 5.74
C LEU A 244 -5.99 -3.55 5.74
N TYR A 245 -6.73 -2.82 6.57
CA TYR A 245 -8.13 -3.15 6.86
C TYR A 245 -8.93 -3.45 5.59
N PHE A 246 -8.93 -2.53 4.63
CA PHE A 246 -9.71 -2.71 3.41
C PHE A 246 -9.07 -3.61 2.33
N SER A 247 -7.82 -4.03 2.51
CA SER A 247 -7.16 -5.05 1.68
C SER A 247 -7.09 -6.43 2.36
N ASN A 248 -7.45 -6.52 3.65
CA ASN A 248 -7.38 -7.73 4.45
C ASN A 248 -8.65 -8.56 4.25
N PRO A 249 -8.54 -9.80 3.76
CA PRO A 249 -9.71 -10.63 3.50
C PRO A 249 -10.49 -10.98 4.78
N VAL A 250 -9.85 -10.98 5.96
CA VAL A 250 -10.54 -11.20 7.24
C VAL A 250 -11.43 -10.01 7.59
N TYR A 251 -10.90 -8.78 7.49
CA TYR A 251 -11.70 -7.58 7.73
C TYR A 251 -12.77 -7.40 6.65
N GLN A 252 -12.46 -7.62 5.36
CA GLN A 252 -13.46 -7.59 4.29
C GLN A 252 -14.62 -8.57 4.56
N ALA A 253 -14.33 -9.80 4.97
CA ALA A 253 -15.35 -10.78 5.36
C ALA A 253 -16.20 -10.29 6.55
N LYS A 254 -15.56 -9.76 7.60
CA LYS A 254 -16.28 -9.20 8.75
C LYS A 254 -17.16 -8.01 8.34
N LEU A 255 -16.66 -7.06 7.54
CA LEU A 255 -17.40 -5.87 7.11
C LEU A 255 -18.66 -6.26 6.31
N VAL A 256 -18.51 -7.21 5.38
CA VAL A 256 -19.63 -7.74 4.57
C VAL A 256 -20.68 -8.46 5.44
N LEU A 257 -20.25 -9.23 6.44
CA LEU A 257 -21.16 -10.01 7.29
C LEU A 257 -21.81 -9.18 8.40
N GLU A 258 -21.05 -8.29 9.04
CA GLU A 258 -21.47 -7.51 10.21
C GLU A 258 -22.16 -6.19 9.81
N LYS A 259 -21.74 -5.55 8.71
CA LYS A 259 -22.27 -4.27 8.22
C LYS A 259 -22.98 -4.35 6.87
N GLY A 260 -22.82 -5.44 6.11
CA GLY A 260 -23.50 -5.60 4.82
C GLY A 260 -22.90 -4.84 3.65
N CYS A 261 -21.71 -4.23 3.82
CA CYS A 261 -21.03 -3.47 2.77
C CYS A 261 -19.63 -4.02 2.46
N PHE A 262 -19.16 -3.77 1.24
CA PHE A 262 -17.74 -3.85 0.89
C PHE A 262 -17.08 -2.47 1.03
N PRO A 263 -15.76 -2.40 1.21
CA PRO A 263 -15.06 -1.13 1.14
C PRO A 263 -14.94 -0.64 -0.30
N PRO A 264 -14.54 0.62 -0.55
CA PRO A 264 -14.23 1.11 -1.89
C PRO A 264 -13.27 0.21 -2.69
N GLU A 265 -13.38 0.26 -4.01
CA GLU A 265 -12.35 -0.32 -4.88
C GLU A 265 -10.98 0.38 -4.70
N LYS A 266 -9.94 -0.24 -5.26
CA LYS A 266 -8.55 0.18 -5.03
C LYS A 266 -8.10 1.41 -5.84
N TYR A 267 -8.73 1.68 -6.98
CA TYR A 267 -8.31 2.74 -7.92
C TYR A 267 -9.51 3.49 -8.50
N GLY A 268 -9.44 4.81 -8.57
CA GLY A 268 -10.49 5.67 -9.14
C GLY A 268 -11.86 5.49 -8.48
N ALA A 269 -11.86 5.06 -7.22
CA ALA A 269 -13.02 4.55 -6.49
C ALA A 269 -13.55 5.51 -5.42
N MET A 270 -12.88 6.64 -5.22
CA MET A 270 -13.19 7.65 -4.21
C MET A 270 -12.96 9.04 -4.81
N LYS A 271 -14.01 9.84 -4.91
CA LYS A 271 -13.93 11.22 -5.43
C LYS A 271 -14.79 12.16 -4.61
N VAL A 272 -14.23 13.28 -4.18
CA VAL A 272 -14.96 14.43 -3.64
C VAL A 272 -15.07 15.49 -4.73
N ILE A 273 -16.28 15.96 -5.02
CA ILE A 273 -16.49 17.18 -5.79
C ILE A 273 -16.60 18.35 -4.82
N ILE A 274 -15.75 19.35 -5.00
CA ILE A 274 -15.66 20.56 -4.19
C ILE A 274 -16.13 21.74 -5.04
N THR A 275 -17.07 22.52 -4.50
CA THR A 275 -17.72 23.65 -5.16
C THR A 275 -17.72 24.86 -4.22
N ASP A 276 -17.98 26.06 -4.74
CA ASP A 276 -18.17 27.24 -3.88
C ASP A 276 -19.36 27.08 -2.90
N GLU A 277 -20.31 26.18 -3.18
CA GLU A 277 -21.49 25.90 -2.33
C GLU A 277 -21.13 25.03 -1.11
N ASN A 278 -20.32 23.98 -1.28
CA ASN A 278 -19.94 23.08 -0.17
C ASN A 278 -18.65 23.51 0.56
N TRP A 279 -17.84 24.39 -0.05
CA TRP A 279 -16.60 24.88 0.57
C TRP A 279 -16.77 25.51 1.97
N PRO A 280 -17.80 26.33 2.27
CA PRO A 280 -18.02 26.85 3.62
C PRO A 280 -18.24 25.75 4.67
N ALA A 281 -18.94 24.66 4.30
CA ALA A 281 -19.20 23.54 5.21
C ALA A 281 -17.92 22.72 5.48
N ILE A 282 -17.10 22.49 4.44
CA ILE A 282 -15.77 21.88 4.56
C ILE A 282 -14.89 22.71 5.51
N LYS A 283 -14.85 24.04 5.35
CA LYS A 283 -14.07 24.92 6.23
C LYS A 283 -14.58 24.90 7.67
N TYR A 284 -15.88 24.95 7.89
CA TYR A 284 -16.46 24.84 9.23
C TYR A 284 -16.09 23.53 9.94
N TYR A 285 -16.14 22.39 9.24
CA TYR A 285 -15.71 21.11 9.80
C TYR A 285 -14.22 21.09 10.14
N LEU A 286 -13.37 21.66 9.27
CA LEU A 286 -11.93 21.79 9.49
C LEU A 286 -11.59 22.70 10.70
N GLU A 287 -12.33 23.80 10.87
CA GLU A 287 -12.21 24.69 12.04
C GLU A 287 -12.66 23.98 13.33
N ARG A 288 -13.78 23.24 13.30
CA ARG A 288 -14.26 22.42 14.42
C ARG A 288 -13.23 21.36 14.82
N LEU A 289 -12.65 20.67 13.84
CA LEU A 289 -11.60 19.65 14.03
C LEU A 289 -10.37 20.27 14.72
N ARG A 290 -9.90 21.42 14.24
CA ARG A 290 -8.76 22.16 14.83
C ARG A 290 -9.06 22.69 16.23
N TYR A 291 -10.29 23.14 16.47
CA TYR A 291 -10.72 23.55 17.80
C TYR A 291 -10.65 22.37 18.79
N ILE A 292 -11.20 21.21 18.43
CA ILE A 292 -11.14 19.99 19.28
C ILE A 292 -9.69 19.54 19.52
N ILE A 293 -8.83 19.58 18.50
CA ILE A 293 -7.39 19.30 18.66
C ILE A 293 -6.77 20.27 19.68
N SER A 294 -7.12 21.56 19.63
CA SER A 294 -6.60 22.57 20.57
C SER A 294 -7.07 22.40 22.02
N THR A 295 -8.19 21.71 22.26
CA THR A 295 -8.63 21.34 23.62
C THR A 295 -7.98 20.07 24.15
N GLY A 296 -7.28 19.30 23.30
CA GLY A 296 -6.54 18.10 23.68
C GLY A 296 -7.39 16.84 23.91
N SER A 297 -8.69 16.86 23.61
CA SER A 297 -9.59 15.73 23.89
C SER A 297 -9.52 14.65 22.80
N GLN A 298 -8.85 13.54 23.07
CA GLN A 298 -8.79 12.39 22.16
C GLN A 298 -10.16 11.72 21.98
N GLU A 299 -11.00 11.70 23.01
CA GLU A 299 -12.34 11.07 22.97
C GLU A 299 -13.26 11.82 22.00
N ILE A 300 -13.46 13.12 22.20
CA ILE A 300 -14.29 13.98 21.33
C ILE A 300 -13.74 13.99 19.88
N LEU A 301 -12.41 13.97 19.73
CA LEU A 301 -11.79 13.87 18.41
C LEU A 301 -12.08 12.52 17.74
N THR A 302 -12.04 11.42 18.49
CA THR A 302 -12.37 10.08 17.99
C THR A 302 -13.85 9.96 17.63
N GLU A 303 -14.75 10.54 18.42
CA GLU A 303 -16.19 10.65 18.10
C GLU A 303 -16.42 11.41 16.78
N GLN A 304 -15.77 12.58 16.60
CA GLN A 304 -15.85 13.32 15.33
C GLN A 304 -15.32 12.49 14.15
N LEU A 305 -14.26 11.70 14.37
CA LEU A 305 -13.66 10.85 13.33
C LEU A 305 -14.54 9.65 12.93
N LEU A 306 -15.43 9.24 13.83
CA LEU A 306 -16.45 8.21 13.60
C LEU A 306 -17.75 8.76 12.97
N GLU A 307 -17.84 10.08 12.73
CA GLU A 307 -18.92 10.64 11.92
C GLU A 307 -18.92 10.04 10.50
N LYS A 308 -20.10 9.98 9.88
CA LYS A 308 -20.29 9.51 8.50
C LYS A 308 -20.20 10.71 7.54
N PRO A 309 -19.75 10.53 6.29
CA PRO A 309 -19.87 11.57 5.26
C PRO A 309 -21.31 12.08 5.14
N THR A 310 -21.52 13.38 4.97
CA THR A 310 -22.88 13.95 4.83
C THR A 310 -23.58 13.52 3.54
N SER A 311 -22.83 13.05 2.54
CA SER A 311 -23.36 12.44 1.32
C SER A 311 -23.69 10.94 1.46
N ALA A 312 -23.43 10.31 2.62
CA ALA A 312 -23.63 8.88 2.80
C ALA A 312 -25.11 8.51 2.85
N ILE A 313 -25.44 7.37 2.23
CA ILE A 313 -26.79 6.81 2.23
C ILE A 313 -26.75 5.34 2.65
N SER A 314 -27.86 4.87 3.22
CA SER A 314 -28.10 3.44 3.37
C SER A 314 -28.65 2.90 2.05
N TYR A 315 -28.08 1.79 1.55
CA TYR A 315 -28.49 1.15 0.30
C TYR A 315 -28.52 -0.38 0.44
N GLU A 316 -29.38 -1.03 -0.33
CA GLU A 316 -29.48 -2.50 -0.34
C GLU A 316 -28.30 -3.17 -1.05
N LYS A 317 -28.05 -4.43 -0.68
CA LYS A 317 -26.88 -5.20 -1.09
C LYS A 317 -26.93 -5.58 -2.57
N ASP A 318 -26.22 -4.87 -3.43
CA ASP A 318 -26.13 -5.17 -4.87
C ASP A 318 -24.68 -5.44 -5.34
N PHE A 319 -24.14 -6.58 -4.89
CA PHE A 319 -22.78 -7.02 -5.22
C PHE A 319 -22.75 -8.13 -6.27
N LEU A 320 -21.66 -8.20 -7.05
CA LEU A 320 -21.38 -9.23 -8.04
C LEU A 320 -21.01 -10.58 -7.40
N SER A 321 -20.24 -10.55 -6.31
CA SER A 321 -19.75 -11.76 -5.62
C SER A 321 -19.44 -11.46 -4.15
N TYR A 322 -19.85 -12.36 -3.25
CA TYR A 322 -19.45 -12.33 -1.83
C TYR A 322 -18.24 -13.24 -1.55
N ILE A 323 -17.81 -14.04 -2.53
CA ILE A 323 -16.68 -14.98 -2.40
C ILE A 323 -15.45 -14.58 -3.23
N ALA A 324 -15.47 -13.40 -3.85
CA ALA A 324 -14.30 -12.80 -4.50
C ALA A 324 -13.29 -12.26 -3.46
N LEU A 325 -12.92 -13.09 -2.48
CA LEU A 325 -11.95 -12.79 -1.44
C LEU A 325 -10.70 -13.66 -1.61
N ASN A 326 -9.56 -13.15 -1.15
CA ASN A 326 -8.32 -13.92 -1.08
C ASN A 326 -8.35 -14.88 0.12
N PHE A 327 -9.04 -16.01 -0.02
CA PHE A 327 -9.14 -17.01 1.05
C PHE A 327 -7.81 -17.71 1.39
N ASP A 328 -6.83 -17.69 0.49
CA ASP A 328 -5.46 -18.16 0.77
C ASP A 328 -4.79 -17.29 1.86
N ALA A 329 -4.83 -15.96 1.66
CA ALA A 329 -4.36 -14.99 2.65
C ALA A 329 -5.24 -14.92 3.91
N TYR A 330 -6.55 -15.22 3.80
CA TYR A 330 -7.46 -15.35 4.95
C TYR A 330 -7.03 -16.49 5.86
N LEU A 331 -7.00 -17.71 5.31
CA LEU A 331 -6.71 -18.94 6.04
C LEU A 331 -5.31 -18.90 6.65
N LYS A 332 -4.32 -18.45 5.88
CA LYS A 332 -2.96 -18.23 6.39
C LYS A 332 -2.89 -17.30 7.60
N GLN A 333 -3.66 -16.21 7.61
CA GLN A 333 -3.68 -15.27 8.74
C GLN A 333 -4.34 -15.89 9.98
N ILE A 334 -5.51 -16.49 9.85
CA ILE A 334 -6.23 -17.05 11.00
C ILE A 334 -5.48 -18.23 11.63
N TYR A 335 -4.77 -19.03 10.82
CA TYR A 335 -3.87 -20.09 11.29
C TYR A 335 -2.66 -19.54 12.06
N GLN A 336 -1.98 -18.54 11.50
CA GLN A 336 -0.84 -17.90 12.15
C GLN A 336 -1.23 -17.25 13.49
N VAL A 337 -2.45 -16.74 13.59
CA VAL A 337 -2.97 -16.05 14.77
C VAL A 337 -3.52 -17.00 15.83
N PHE A 338 -4.34 -17.98 15.46
CA PHE A 338 -5.05 -18.82 16.44
C PHE A 338 -4.46 -20.21 16.65
N ILE A 339 -3.66 -20.74 15.71
CA ILE A 339 -3.12 -22.12 15.79
C ILE A 339 -1.61 -22.14 16.05
N LEU A 340 -0.84 -21.25 15.41
CA LEU A 340 0.62 -21.18 15.67
C LEU A 340 0.98 -20.48 16.99
N GLN A 341 0.10 -19.63 17.51
CA GLN A 341 0.29 -18.88 18.76
C GLN A 341 -0.50 -19.47 19.95
N SER A 342 -1.31 -20.51 19.74
CA SER A 342 -1.97 -21.26 20.82
C SER A 342 -1.01 -22.25 21.47
N GLU A 343 -1.41 -22.80 22.61
CA GLU A 343 -0.72 -23.89 23.30
C GLU A 343 -0.93 -25.27 22.63
N SER A 344 -1.55 -25.30 21.44
CA SER A 344 -1.88 -26.55 20.72
C SER A 344 -0.65 -27.41 20.43
N SER A 345 -0.81 -28.73 20.54
CA SER A 345 0.28 -29.69 20.35
C SER A 345 0.81 -29.73 18.91
N ALA A 346 1.96 -30.37 18.72
CA ALA A 346 2.54 -30.53 17.37
C ALA A 346 1.62 -31.33 16.44
N ASP A 347 0.94 -32.36 16.96
CA ASP A 347 0.04 -33.22 16.18
C ASP A 347 -1.27 -32.49 15.84
N GLU A 348 -1.82 -31.69 16.76
CA GLU A 348 -2.95 -30.79 16.49
C GLU A 348 -2.61 -29.78 15.38
N ARG A 349 -1.43 -29.15 15.44
CA ARG A 349 -1.00 -28.18 14.42
C ARG A 349 -0.91 -28.84 13.03
N ILE A 350 -0.34 -30.04 12.92
CA ILE A 350 -0.29 -30.82 11.67
C ILE A 350 -1.72 -31.16 11.18
N LEU A 351 -2.63 -31.53 12.09
CA LEU A 351 -4.02 -31.81 11.75
C LEU A 351 -4.72 -30.55 11.20
N PHE A 352 -4.58 -29.40 11.88
CA PHE A 352 -5.20 -28.14 11.44
C PHE A 352 -4.60 -27.60 10.14
N GLU A 353 -3.27 -27.72 9.94
CA GLU A 353 -2.62 -27.36 8.67
C GLU A 353 -3.18 -28.18 7.50
N LYS A 354 -3.39 -29.48 7.71
CA LYS A 354 -4.02 -30.35 6.72
C LYS A 354 -5.47 -29.94 6.45
N LEU A 355 -6.31 -29.84 7.48
CA LEU A 355 -7.73 -29.48 7.34
C LEU A 355 -7.92 -28.13 6.63
N GLN A 356 -7.05 -27.17 6.93
CA GLN A 356 -7.04 -25.87 6.25
C GLN A 356 -6.63 -25.98 4.78
N THR A 357 -5.62 -26.80 4.47
CA THR A 357 -5.16 -27.03 3.10
C THR A 357 -6.26 -27.67 2.25
N ASP A 358 -6.91 -28.70 2.79
CA ASP A 358 -8.04 -29.38 2.15
C ASP A 358 -9.22 -28.40 1.94
N LEU A 359 -9.55 -27.58 2.95
CA LEU A 359 -10.59 -26.55 2.85
C LEU A 359 -10.27 -25.49 1.79
N LEU A 360 -9.02 -25.01 1.70
CA LEU A 360 -8.60 -24.05 0.69
C LEU A 360 -8.71 -24.62 -0.75
N VAL A 361 -8.40 -25.90 -0.94
CA VAL A 361 -8.58 -26.58 -2.23
C VAL A 361 -10.05 -26.58 -2.63
N ILE A 362 -10.96 -26.91 -1.71
CA ILE A 362 -12.40 -26.91 -2.00
C ILE A 362 -12.93 -25.49 -2.24
N ILE A 363 -12.53 -24.50 -1.45
CA ILE A 363 -12.88 -23.09 -1.67
C ILE A 363 -12.47 -22.66 -3.09
N LYS A 364 -11.27 -23.03 -3.54
CA LYS A 364 -10.80 -22.75 -4.92
C LYS A 364 -11.66 -23.45 -5.98
N LYS A 365 -12.10 -24.71 -5.76
CA LYS A 365 -13.06 -25.40 -6.66
C LYS A 365 -14.39 -24.64 -6.76
N LEU A 366 -14.94 -24.20 -5.62
CA LEU A 366 -16.21 -23.45 -5.58
C LEU A 366 -16.05 -22.06 -6.22
N GLN A 367 -14.94 -21.37 -5.98
CA GLN A 367 -14.60 -20.08 -6.62
C GLN A 367 -14.46 -20.17 -8.15
N ILE A 368 -14.21 -21.34 -8.74
CA ILE A 368 -14.25 -21.53 -10.21
C ILE A 368 -15.55 -22.17 -10.72
N GLY A 369 -16.60 -22.24 -9.87
CA GLY A 369 -17.93 -22.68 -10.27
C GLY A 369 -18.24 -24.16 -10.08
N THR A 370 -17.41 -24.92 -9.35
CA THR A 370 -17.60 -26.37 -9.14
C THR A 370 -18.59 -26.64 -7.99
N LEU A 371 -19.89 -26.43 -8.24
CA LEU A 371 -20.95 -26.53 -7.23
C LEU A 371 -20.99 -27.88 -6.51
N ASP A 372 -20.68 -28.99 -7.19
CA ASP A 372 -20.67 -30.35 -6.63
C ASP A 372 -19.71 -30.53 -5.44
N SER A 373 -18.77 -29.58 -5.23
CA SER A 373 -17.86 -29.58 -4.06
C SER A 373 -18.47 -28.93 -2.80
N TYR A 374 -19.74 -28.48 -2.83
CA TYR A 374 -20.34 -27.72 -1.72
C TYR A 374 -20.67 -28.59 -0.50
N ASP A 375 -21.04 -29.86 -0.69
CA ASP A 375 -21.26 -30.79 0.42
C ASP A 375 -19.93 -31.16 1.11
N GLU A 376 -18.87 -31.34 0.31
CA GLU A 376 -17.49 -31.56 0.79
C GLU A 376 -16.99 -30.35 1.61
N PHE A 377 -17.30 -29.12 1.15
CA PHE A 377 -17.02 -27.87 1.87
C PHE A 377 -17.72 -27.81 3.23
N ASN A 378 -19.03 -28.07 3.27
CA ASN A 378 -19.79 -28.05 4.51
C ASN A 378 -19.30 -29.12 5.49
N LEU A 379 -18.87 -30.29 5.00
CA LEU A 379 -18.31 -31.35 5.83
C LEU A 379 -16.96 -30.92 6.46
N LEU A 380 -16.04 -30.31 5.70
CA LEU A 380 -14.78 -29.81 6.27
C LEU A 380 -14.99 -28.64 7.25
N VAL A 381 -15.89 -27.70 6.93
CA VAL A 381 -16.26 -26.61 7.86
C VAL A 381 -16.77 -27.17 9.18
N ASN A 382 -17.68 -28.16 9.13
CA ASN A 382 -18.20 -28.81 10.33
C ASN A 382 -17.11 -29.59 11.06
N GLN A 383 -16.25 -30.34 10.35
CA GLN A 383 -15.16 -31.11 10.95
C GLN A 383 -14.19 -30.23 11.76
N ILE A 384 -13.87 -29.03 11.24
CA ILE A 384 -13.08 -28.04 11.98
C ILE A 384 -13.89 -27.51 13.17
N ALA A 385 -15.13 -27.07 12.96
CA ALA A 385 -15.96 -26.45 13.99
C ALA A 385 -16.35 -27.38 15.16
N THR A 386 -16.36 -28.70 14.95
CA THR A 386 -16.71 -29.70 15.99
C THR A 386 -15.51 -30.41 16.63
N ASN A 387 -14.28 -30.13 16.20
CA ASN A 387 -13.09 -30.69 16.82
C ASN A 387 -12.85 -29.98 18.19
N PRO A 388 -12.84 -30.71 19.33
CA PRO A 388 -12.82 -30.13 20.66
C PRO A 388 -11.55 -29.32 20.98
N ASP A 389 -10.44 -29.60 20.29
CA ASP A 389 -9.15 -28.92 20.50
C ASP A 389 -9.00 -27.64 19.66
N THR A 390 -10.07 -27.23 18.97
CA THR A 390 -10.08 -26.06 18.09
C THR A 390 -10.42 -24.78 18.86
N PRO A 391 -9.58 -23.73 18.81
CA PRO A 391 -9.89 -22.45 19.44
C PRO A 391 -11.20 -21.84 18.91
N GLU A 392 -12.00 -21.26 19.81
CA GLU A 392 -13.33 -20.73 19.47
C GLU A 392 -13.24 -19.65 18.38
N GLU A 393 -12.25 -18.76 18.46
CA GLU A 393 -12.04 -17.68 17.50
C GLU A 393 -11.66 -18.19 16.10
N TYR A 394 -10.99 -19.35 16.03
CA TYR A 394 -10.72 -20.05 14.77
C TYR A 394 -12.00 -20.66 14.19
N CYS A 395 -12.83 -21.31 15.02
CA CYS A 395 -14.16 -21.79 14.61
C CYS A 395 -15.04 -20.65 14.09
N GLN A 396 -15.07 -19.50 14.78
CA GLN A 396 -15.80 -18.30 14.34
C GLN A 396 -15.27 -17.77 13.00
N ALA A 397 -13.95 -17.75 12.79
CA ALA A 397 -13.37 -17.34 11.52
C ALA A 397 -13.72 -18.30 10.35
N ILE A 398 -13.69 -19.61 10.57
CA ILE A 398 -14.10 -20.60 9.56
C ILE A 398 -15.62 -20.49 9.27
N ALA A 399 -16.45 -20.22 10.29
CA ALA A 399 -17.89 -20.00 10.12
C ALA A 399 -18.21 -18.79 9.24
N ARG A 400 -17.42 -17.71 9.30
CA ARG A 400 -17.54 -16.54 8.40
C ARG A 400 -17.38 -16.93 6.92
N ILE A 401 -16.49 -17.86 6.59
CA ILE A 401 -16.33 -18.37 5.22
C ILE A 401 -17.63 -19.05 4.75
N SER A 402 -18.21 -19.93 5.58
CA SER A 402 -19.50 -20.58 5.27
C SER A 402 -20.64 -19.58 5.09
N ALA A 403 -20.69 -18.53 5.92
CA ALA A 403 -21.69 -17.47 5.80
C ALA A 403 -21.58 -16.68 4.48
N LEU A 404 -20.36 -16.35 4.03
CA LEU A 404 -20.14 -15.69 2.73
C LEU A 404 -20.58 -16.57 1.54
N PHE A 405 -20.31 -17.88 1.59
CA PHE A 405 -20.79 -18.79 0.56
C PHE A 405 -22.32 -18.89 0.51
N LYS A 406 -23.00 -18.83 1.66
CA LYS A 406 -24.48 -18.77 1.72
C LYS A 406 -25.01 -17.51 1.04
N LEU A 407 -24.47 -16.33 1.40
CA LEU A 407 -24.82 -15.05 0.75
C LEU A 407 -24.55 -15.07 -0.77
N HIS A 408 -23.49 -15.73 -1.22
CA HIS A 408 -23.22 -15.86 -2.65
C HIS A 408 -24.21 -16.77 -3.37
N LEU A 409 -24.60 -17.89 -2.77
CA LEU A 409 -25.62 -18.79 -3.34
C LEU A 409 -27.02 -18.15 -3.39
N GLU A 410 -27.31 -17.13 -2.58
CA GLU A 410 -28.53 -16.32 -2.70
C GLU A 410 -28.58 -15.50 -4.00
N ILE A 411 -27.45 -14.91 -4.43
CA ILE A 411 -27.36 -14.10 -5.65
C ILE A 411 -26.97 -14.90 -6.91
N ASP A 412 -26.27 -16.02 -6.73
CA ASP A 412 -25.81 -16.91 -7.80
C ASP A 412 -25.84 -18.39 -7.34
N PRO A 413 -27.02 -19.03 -7.35
CA PRO A 413 -27.18 -20.43 -6.94
C PRO A 413 -26.41 -21.47 -7.79
N LYS A 414 -25.70 -21.03 -8.84
CA LYS A 414 -24.98 -21.90 -9.79
C LYS A 414 -23.49 -21.57 -9.89
N LEU A 415 -22.97 -20.66 -9.07
CA LEU A 415 -21.55 -20.25 -9.01
C LEU A 415 -20.98 -19.91 -10.41
N LYS A 416 -21.74 -19.18 -11.22
CA LYS A 416 -21.35 -18.69 -12.56
C LYS A 416 -20.71 -17.30 -12.56
N GLN A 417 -20.88 -16.53 -11.50
CA GLN A 417 -20.49 -15.13 -11.34
C GLN A 417 -19.61 -14.95 -10.10
N THR A 418 -18.74 -15.91 -9.81
CA THR A 418 -17.81 -15.86 -8.68
C THR A 418 -16.82 -14.69 -8.74
N GLN A 419 -16.65 -14.07 -9.93
CA GLN A 419 -15.69 -13.01 -10.27
C GLN A 419 -14.21 -13.40 -10.12
N VAL A 420 -13.92 -14.69 -9.90
CA VAL A 420 -12.55 -15.22 -9.93
C VAL A 420 -12.19 -15.56 -11.38
N THR A 421 -11.85 -14.52 -12.17
CA THR A 421 -11.16 -14.77 -13.44
C THR A 421 -9.80 -15.39 -13.16
N PRO A 422 -9.32 -16.35 -13.99
CA PRO A 422 -7.95 -16.88 -13.89
C PRO A 422 -6.86 -15.81 -13.98
N GLU A 423 -7.22 -14.61 -14.46
CA GLU A 423 -6.34 -13.47 -14.69
C GLU A 423 -6.20 -12.52 -13.49
N TYR A 424 -6.82 -12.82 -12.33
CA TYR A 424 -6.51 -12.14 -11.06
C TYR A 424 -5.12 -12.53 -10.48
N GLN A 425 -4.20 -12.94 -11.37
CA GLN A 425 -2.77 -13.09 -11.17
C GLN A 425 -2.01 -11.90 -11.81
N PHE A 426 -2.35 -10.66 -11.44
CA PHE A 426 -1.57 -9.49 -11.89
C PHE A 426 -0.08 -9.59 -11.52
N GLY A 427 0.23 -10.32 -10.44
CA GLY A 427 1.57 -10.76 -10.09
C GLY A 427 2.22 -11.61 -11.19
N ASP A 428 1.57 -12.68 -11.64
CA ASP A 428 2.15 -13.60 -12.63
C ASP A 428 2.10 -13.09 -14.06
N ILE A 429 1.19 -12.20 -14.45
CA ILE A 429 1.28 -11.50 -15.76
C ILE A 429 2.55 -10.63 -15.79
N THR A 430 2.79 -9.85 -14.72
CA THR A 430 3.99 -9.02 -14.60
C THR A 430 5.27 -9.88 -14.56
N ARG A 431 5.23 -11.00 -13.82
CA ARG A 431 6.33 -11.96 -13.70
C ARG A 431 6.61 -12.69 -15.02
N THR A 432 5.57 -13.07 -15.76
CA THR A 432 5.66 -13.79 -17.04
C THR A 432 6.08 -12.86 -18.19
N MET A 433 5.63 -11.60 -18.23
CA MET A 433 6.15 -10.62 -19.19
C MET A 433 7.63 -10.30 -18.92
N LEU A 434 8.01 -10.03 -17.67
CA LEU A 434 9.40 -9.73 -17.33
C LEU A 434 10.31 -10.94 -17.50
N GLY A 435 9.91 -12.14 -17.08
CA GLY A 435 10.69 -13.37 -17.26
C GLY A 435 10.91 -13.74 -18.74
N LYS A 436 9.95 -13.44 -19.62
CA LYS A 436 10.13 -13.58 -21.08
C LYS A 436 11.08 -12.53 -21.70
N ILE A 437 11.39 -11.46 -20.99
CA ILE A 437 12.30 -10.38 -21.44
C ILE A 437 13.70 -10.54 -20.81
N SER A 438 13.80 -10.97 -19.55
CA SER A 438 15.08 -11.17 -18.84
C SER A 438 15.73 -12.53 -19.09
N GLY A 439 14.95 -13.58 -19.38
CA GLY A 439 15.46 -14.95 -19.53
C GLY A 439 15.92 -15.63 -18.23
N GLU A 440 15.77 -14.98 -17.08
CA GLU A 440 16.09 -15.53 -15.75
C GLU A 440 14.81 -15.58 -14.87
N GLU A 441 14.64 -16.65 -14.10
CA GLU A 441 13.52 -16.83 -13.14
C GLU A 441 13.61 -15.94 -11.88
N GLY A 442 14.58 -15.01 -11.83
CA GLY A 442 14.81 -14.09 -10.72
C GLY A 442 14.76 -12.63 -11.15
N TYR A 443 13.88 -11.84 -10.53
CA TYR A 443 13.83 -10.40 -10.73
C TYR A 443 15.03 -9.70 -10.04
N LYS A 444 15.84 -8.97 -10.82
CA LYS A 444 16.85 -8.02 -10.31
C LYS A 444 16.65 -6.66 -10.96
N PHE A 445 16.52 -5.62 -10.13
CA PHE A 445 16.24 -4.25 -10.57
C PHE A 445 17.26 -3.68 -11.59
N GLY A 446 18.50 -4.18 -11.56
CA GLY A 446 19.58 -3.73 -12.47
C GLY A 446 19.38 -4.08 -13.95
N ASP A 447 18.58 -5.10 -14.27
CA ASP A 447 18.45 -5.59 -15.66
C ASP A 447 17.61 -4.64 -16.52
N VAL A 448 16.60 -3.99 -15.92
CA VAL A 448 15.77 -2.97 -16.58
C VAL A 448 16.61 -1.73 -16.93
N THR A 449 17.47 -1.29 -16.00
CA THR A 449 18.38 -0.16 -16.22
C THR A 449 19.33 -0.43 -17.39
N ARG A 450 19.82 -1.67 -17.52
CA ARG A 450 20.70 -2.08 -18.62
C ARG A 450 19.99 -2.03 -19.97
N PHE A 451 18.75 -2.53 -20.05
CA PHE A 451 17.96 -2.48 -21.29
C PHE A 451 17.67 -1.04 -21.73
N VAL A 452 17.24 -0.18 -20.81
CA VAL A 452 16.93 1.24 -21.13
C VAL A 452 18.18 2.00 -21.56
N VAL A 453 19.34 1.79 -20.92
CA VAL A 453 20.61 2.41 -21.35
C VAL A 453 20.99 1.97 -22.76
N CYS A 454 20.88 0.67 -23.09
CA CYS A 454 21.14 0.16 -24.44
C CYS A 454 20.18 0.71 -25.51
N CYS A 455 18.94 1.07 -25.16
CA CYS A 455 17.98 1.67 -26.09
C CYS A 455 18.11 3.19 -26.26
N VAL A 456 18.84 3.89 -25.37
CA VAL A 456 18.91 5.36 -25.34
C VAL A 456 20.27 5.92 -25.77
N THR A 457 21.33 5.11 -25.81
CA THR A 457 22.61 5.51 -26.44
C THR A 457 22.56 5.33 -27.96
N PRO A 458 22.69 6.40 -28.77
CA PRO A 458 22.90 6.24 -30.21
C PRO A 458 24.26 5.60 -30.46
N THR A 459 24.31 4.51 -31.21
CA THR A 459 25.57 3.92 -31.68
C THR A 459 26.30 4.96 -32.53
N PRO A 460 27.55 5.36 -32.20
CA PRO A 460 28.27 6.32 -33.02
C PRO A 460 28.56 5.71 -34.39
N SER A 461 28.06 6.35 -35.44
CA SER A 461 28.27 5.92 -36.82
C SER A 461 29.74 6.11 -37.22
N VAL A 462 30.49 5.02 -37.32
CA VAL A 462 31.84 5.02 -37.93
C VAL A 462 31.70 4.89 -39.45
N PRO A 463 32.45 5.65 -40.28
CA PRO A 463 32.23 5.69 -41.73
C PRO A 463 32.63 4.39 -42.44
N THR A 464 31.93 4.08 -43.52
CA THR A 464 32.25 2.96 -44.42
C THR A 464 33.54 3.25 -45.20
N ALA A 465 34.54 2.37 -45.04
CA ALA A 465 35.70 2.28 -45.93
C ALA A 465 35.94 0.81 -46.28
N SER A 466 36.36 0.56 -47.53
CA SER A 466 36.38 -0.77 -48.16
C SER A 466 37.79 -1.40 -48.23
N LEU A 467 37.83 -2.68 -48.59
CA LEU A 467 39.01 -3.54 -48.86
C LEU A 467 39.69 -4.10 -47.57
N SER A 468 40.14 -5.35 -47.51
CA SER A 468 40.16 -6.47 -48.48
C SER A 468 40.14 -7.84 -47.78
N GLU A 469 39.86 -8.91 -48.52
CA GLU A 469 39.99 -10.31 -48.07
C GLU A 469 41.46 -10.66 -47.74
N GLN A 470 41.72 -11.39 -46.65
CA GLN A 470 42.44 -12.67 -46.73
C GLN A 470 42.46 -13.50 -45.42
N ASP A 471 42.27 -14.80 -45.63
CA ASP A 471 42.75 -15.97 -44.90
C ASP A 471 42.24 -16.43 -43.52
N LYS A 472 42.29 -17.76 -43.41
CA LYS A 472 41.65 -18.65 -42.42
C LYS A 472 42.62 -18.98 -41.29
N GLN A 473 42.08 -19.30 -40.11
CA GLN A 473 42.54 -20.49 -39.36
C GLN A 473 41.48 -21.01 -38.38
N GLU A 474 41.60 -22.29 -38.03
CA GLU A 474 40.60 -23.08 -37.30
C GLU A 474 40.67 -22.95 -35.77
N GLU A 475 39.63 -23.48 -35.14
CA GLU A 475 39.28 -23.44 -33.71
C GLU A 475 40.33 -24.07 -32.76
N PRO A 476 40.28 -23.77 -31.44
CA PRO A 476 39.54 -24.70 -30.57
C PRO A 476 38.77 -24.07 -29.40
N ALA A 477 37.60 -24.62 -29.11
CA ALA A 477 36.82 -24.27 -27.92
C ALA A 477 37.48 -24.68 -26.58
N LYS A 478 37.54 -23.76 -25.59
CA LYS A 478 37.18 -24.06 -24.18
C LYS A 478 37.12 -22.86 -23.21
N LYS A 479 36.25 -23.08 -22.20
CA LYS A 479 36.17 -22.47 -20.85
C LYS A 479 35.57 -21.07 -20.71
N THR A 480 34.32 -21.08 -20.26
CA THR A 480 33.67 -20.04 -19.45
C THR A 480 34.57 -19.56 -18.29
N THR A 481 34.94 -18.29 -18.30
CA THR A 481 35.47 -17.59 -17.12
C THR A 481 34.35 -16.78 -16.47
N GLY A 482 34.12 -17.02 -15.18
CA GLY A 482 33.07 -16.32 -14.43
C GLY A 482 33.39 -14.84 -14.23
N TYR A 483 32.42 -13.98 -14.51
CA TYR A 483 32.52 -12.54 -14.33
C TYR A 483 32.67 -12.17 -12.84
N ARG A 484 33.69 -11.37 -12.50
CA ARG A 484 33.86 -10.75 -11.18
C ARG A 484 33.76 -9.24 -11.31
N PHE A 485 32.97 -8.62 -10.44
CA PHE A 485 32.57 -7.21 -10.45
C PHE A 485 33.71 -6.20 -10.12
N GLY A 486 34.98 -6.61 -10.20
CA GLY A 486 36.14 -5.84 -9.72
C GLY A 486 37.02 -5.20 -10.80
N ASP A 487 36.81 -5.53 -12.08
CA ASP A 487 37.79 -5.20 -13.12
C ASP A 487 37.59 -3.81 -13.76
N TYR A 488 36.35 -3.29 -13.77
CA TYR A 488 36.05 -1.95 -14.30
C TYR A 488 36.43 -0.79 -13.35
N THR A 489 36.57 -1.03 -12.05
CA THR A 489 36.97 0.00 -11.09
C THR A 489 38.47 0.28 -11.10
N ARG A 490 39.31 -0.58 -11.70
CA ARG A 490 40.76 -0.32 -11.86
C ARG A 490 41.11 0.52 -13.08
N SER A 491 40.33 0.49 -14.16
CA SER A 491 40.61 1.29 -15.36
C SER A 491 40.23 2.77 -15.23
N LEU A 492 39.35 3.12 -14.28
CA LEU A 492 38.94 4.49 -13.98
C LEU A 492 39.92 5.27 -13.08
N PHE A 493 40.91 4.59 -12.47
CA PHE A 493 41.92 5.21 -11.61
C PHE A 493 43.34 4.86 -12.08
N GLY A 494 43.68 5.35 -13.28
CA GLY A 494 44.98 5.15 -13.90
C GLY A 494 46.12 5.93 -13.22
N SER A 495 47.04 5.19 -12.59
CA SER A 495 48.49 5.45 -12.58
C SER A 495 48.98 6.90 -12.37
N GLY A 496 49.05 7.35 -11.11
CA GLY A 496 49.93 8.44 -10.68
C GLY A 496 51.25 7.88 -10.10
N LYS A 497 52.40 8.48 -10.45
CA LYS A 497 53.74 7.97 -10.08
C LYS A 497 54.00 8.05 -8.57
N THR A 498 54.56 6.98 -8.00
CA THR A 498 55.16 6.97 -6.66
C THR A 498 56.62 7.43 -6.69
N SER A 499 57.00 8.33 -5.78
CA SER A 499 58.41 8.64 -5.47
C SER A 499 58.68 8.43 -3.99
N GLU A 500 59.55 7.45 -3.73
CA GLU A 500 60.50 7.31 -2.60
C GLU A 500 60.02 7.37 -1.13
N THR A 501 60.46 6.34 -0.41
CA THR A 501 60.35 6.04 1.03
C THR A 501 61.31 6.92 1.87
N PRO A 502 61.20 6.99 3.22
CA PRO A 502 61.61 5.88 4.10
C PRO A 502 60.73 5.55 5.32
N GLU A 503 60.92 4.30 5.75
CA GLU A 503 60.48 3.61 6.98
C GLU A 503 61.22 4.10 8.27
N PRO A 504 61.05 3.45 9.45
CA PRO A 504 59.84 3.22 10.26
C PRO A 504 60.11 3.77 11.71
N PRO A 505 59.86 3.14 12.91
CA PRO A 505 59.53 1.75 13.34
C PRO A 505 58.08 1.63 13.94
N GLN A 506 57.41 0.47 14.13
CA GLN A 506 57.74 -0.77 14.88
C GLN A 506 58.22 -0.47 16.33
N ASP A 507 57.95 -1.19 17.42
CA ASP A 507 57.18 -2.40 17.76
C ASP A 507 57.04 -2.41 19.32
N ASN A 508 56.15 -3.09 20.06
CA ASN A 508 54.93 -3.89 19.82
C ASN A 508 54.25 -4.20 21.19
N ILE A 509 53.36 -5.22 21.29
CA ILE A 509 53.25 -6.22 22.41
C ILE A 509 53.11 -5.67 23.87
N ASN A 510 52.04 -5.91 24.66
CA ASN A 510 51.53 -7.24 25.04
C ASN A 510 50.19 -7.24 25.85
N LYS A 511 49.49 -8.39 25.82
CA LYS A 511 48.60 -8.93 26.90
C LYS A 511 49.46 -9.78 27.88
N PRO A 512 49.05 -10.27 29.09
CA PRO A 512 47.79 -10.91 29.51
C PRO A 512 47.22 -10.30 30.83
N GLY A 513 46.17 -10.78 31.50
CA GLY A 513 45.41 -12.03 31.41
C GLY A 513 45.59 -12.91 32.66
N PHE A 514 44.72 -12.69 33.66
CA PHE A 514 44.32 -13.59 34.74
C PHE A 514 42.92 -13.15 35.22
#